data_AF-A0A9J6RCH0-F1
#
_entry.id   AF-A0A9J6RCH0-F1
#
_cell.length_a   1.000
_cell.length_b   1.000
_cell.length_c   1.000
_cell.angle_alpha   90.00
_cell.angle_beta   90.00
_cell.angle_gamma   90.00
#
_symmetry.space_group_name_H-M   'P 1'
#
loop_
_entity.id
_entity.type
_entity.pdbx_description
1 polymer ?
#
loop_
_entity_poly.entity_id
_entity_poly.type
_entity_poly.pdbx_seq_one_letter_code
_entity_poly.pdbx_strand_id
1 'polypeptide(L)' 'MKGKAKREDKYMGAVKVGSKGQIVIPKEVRDMFDINPGDTLMLLADAQKGIALERNGRF' A
#
# COMPACT_ATOMS: atom_id res chain seq x y z
N MET A 1 30.54 -6.77 11.32
CA MET A 1 29.28 -7.50 11.53
C MET A 1 28.21 -6.92 10.62
N LYS A 2 27.65 -7.70 9.67
CA LYS A 2 26.54 -7.21 8.81
C LYS A 2 25.27 -7.15 9.67
N GLY A 3 24.83 -5.95 10.03
CA GLY A 3 23.54 -5.74 10.68
C GLY A 3 22.43 -6.27 9.78
N LYS A 4 21.67 -7.25 10.25
CA LYS A 4 20.45 -7.69 9.58
C LYS A 4 19.50 -6.48 9.55
N ALA A 5 19.34 -5.85 8.39
CA ALA A 5 18.31 -4.84 8.19
C ALA A 5 16.95 -5.49 8.48
N LYS A 6 16.21 -4.92 9.43
CA LYS A 6 14.85 -5.33 9.78
C LYS A 6 14.03 -5.31 8.49
N ARG A 7 13.54 -6.47 8.03
CA ARG A 7 12.77 -6.61 6.78
C ARG A 7 11.32 -6.09 6.91
N GLU A 8 11.03 -5.32 7.96
CA GLU A 8 9.66 -4.93 8.32
C GLU A 8 9.10 -3.78 7.49
N ASP A 9 9.93 -3.02 6.77
CA ASP A 9 9.50 -1.78 6.11
C ASP A 9 9.22 -1.93 4.60
N LYS A 10 9.26 -3.15 4.07
CA LYS A 10 9.10 -3.40 2.62
C LYS A 10 8.19 -4.59 2.37
N TYR A 11 7.21 -4.39 1.49
CA TYR A 11 6.30 -5.42 1.03
C TYR A 11 6.36 -5.54 -0.50
N MET A 12 6.39 -6.77 -1.01
CA MET A 12 6.22 -7.06 -2.44
C MET A 12 5.33 -8.30 -2.57
N GLY A 13 4.28 -8.20 -3.37
CA GLY A 13 3.38 -9.31 -3.65
C GLY A 13 2.43 -8.97 -4.79
N ALA A 14 1.90 -9.99 -5.46
CA ALA A 14 0.85 -9.84 -6.44
C ALA A 14 -0.53 -9.85 -5.77
N VAL A 15 -1.41 -8.96 -6.17
CA VAL A 15 -2.83 -8.94 -5.75
C VAL A 15 -3.73 -9.13 -6.96
N LYS A 16 -4.89 -9.74 -6.76
CA LYS A 16 -5.90 -9.91 -7.82
C LYS A 16 -6.90 -8.78 -7.77
N VAL A 17 -7.35 -8.36 -8.95
CA VAL A 17 -8.47 -7.43 -9.10
C VAL A 17 -9.78 -8.22 -8.90
N GLY A 18 -10.64 -7.72 -8.03
CA GLY A 18 -11.95 -8.29 -7.75
C GLY A 18 -12.97 -7.99 -8.87
N SER A 19 -14.16 -8.59 -8.76
CA SER A 19 -15.22 -8.48 -9.77
C SER A 19 -15.74 -7.06 -10.02
N LYS A 20 -15.49 -6.11 -9.11
CA LYS A 20 -15.86 -4.70 -9.27
C LYS A 20 -14.67 -3.80 -9.60
N GLY A 21 -13.54 -4.38 -10.03
CA GLY A 21 -12.33 -3.61 -10.33
C GLY A 21 -11.55 -3.16 -9.09
N GLN A 22 -11.95 -3.57 -7.88
CA GLN A 22 -11.27 -3.22 -6.64
C GLN A 22 -10.07 -4.12 -6.37
N ILE A 23 -9.06 -3.58 -5.69
CA ILE A 23 -7.97 -4.36 -5.09
C ILE A 23 -8.13 -4.37 -3.56
N VAL A 24 -7.70 -5.46 -2.92
CA VAL A 24 -7.63 -5.54 -1.47
C VAL A 24 -6.22 -5.19 -1.03
N ILE A 25 -6.06 -4.22 -0.12
CA ILE A 25 -4.77 -3.94 0.53
C ILE A 25 -4.52 -5.08 1.54
N PRO A 26 -3.42 -5.85 1.39
CA PRO A 26 -3.08 -6.95 2.32
C PRO A 26 -3.03 -6.47 3.76
N LYS A 27 -3.34 -7.36 4.71
CA LYS A 27 -3.40 -6.99 6.14
C LYS A 27 -2.06 -6.43 6.61
N GLU A 28 -0.96 -7.05 6.20
CA GLU A 28 0.39 -6.68 6.56
C GLU A 28 0.74 -5.26 6.07
N VAL A 29 0.24 -4.88 4.88
CA VAL A 29 0.41 -3.52 4.34
C VAL A 29 -0.48 -2.54 5.09
N ARG A 30 -1.72 -2.92 5.42
CA ARG A 30 -2.59 -2.06 6.25
C ARG A 30 -1.97 -1.79 7.63
N ASP A 31 -1.44 -2.82 8.27
CA ASP A 31 -0.78 -2.71 9.57
C ASP A 31 0.52 -1.88 9.46
N MET A 32 1.29 -2.03 8.36
CA MET A 32 2.52 -1.25 8.10
C MET A 32 2.26 0.24 7.93
N PHE A 33 1.16 0.61 7.27
CA PHE A 33 0.81 2.00 6.99
C PHE A 33 -0.27 2.56 7.93
N ASP A 34 -0.69 1.80 8.95
CA ASP A 34 -1.78 2.16 9.87
C ASP A 34 -3.07 2.60 9.12
N ILE A 35 -3.47 1.81 8.12
CA ILE A 35 -4.67 2.04 7.30
C ILE A 35 -5.87 1.32 7.93
N ASN A 36 -6.88 2.09 8.30
CA ASN A 36 -8.06 1.64 9.00
C ASN A 36 -9.34 1.79 8.15
N PRO A 37 -10.41 1.01 8.41
CA PRO A 37 -11.69 1.21 7.75
C PRO A 37 -12.22 2.63 7.97
N GLY A 38 -12.61 3.30 6.88
CA GLY A 38 -13.05 4.69 6.90
C GLY A 38 -11.98 5.70 6.51
N ASP A 39 -10.70 5.28 6.46
CA ASP A 39 -9.63 6.15 5.97
C ASP A 39 -9.83 6.50 4.49
N THR A 40 -9.51 7.75 4.16
CA THR A 40 -9.40 8.20 2.78
C THR A 40 -7.94 8.16 2.36
N LEU A 41 -7.65 7.47 1.26
CA LEU A 41 -6.32 7.42 0.65
C LEU A 41 -6.32 8.20 -0.65
N MET A 42 -5.21 8.85 -0.96
CA MET A 42 -5.00 9.48 -2.25
C MET A 42 -4.51 8.42 -3.25
N LEU A 43 -5.22 8.30 -4.38
CA LEU A 43 -4.83 7.46 -5.50
C LEU A 43 -4.12 8.34 -6.54
N LEU A 44 -2.83 8.09 -6.74
CA LEU A 44 -2.03 8.71 -7.79
C LEU A 44 -1.84 7.69 -8.92
N ALA A 45 -2.07 8.11 -10.16
CA ALA A 45 -1.94 7.24 -11.32
C ALA A 45 -1.22 7.97 -12.46
N ASP A 46 -0.23 7.30 -13.03
CA ASP A 46 0.49 7.72 -14.22
C ASP A 46 0.56 6.50 -15.15
N ALA A 47 0.05 6.63 -16.37
CA ALA A 47 -0.06 5.51 -17.30
C ALA A 47 1.29 4.85 -17.66
N GLN A 48 2.41 5.57 -17.52
CA GLN A 48 3.75 5.07 -17.81
C GLN A 48 4.48 4.57 -16.56
N LYS A 49 4.09 5.01 -15.36
CA LYS A 49 4.79 4.69 -14.10
C LYS A 49 3.99 3.78 -13.16
N GLY A 50 2.70 3.63 -13.38
CA GLY A 50 1.80 2.81 -12.57
C GLY A 50 0.97 3.61 -11.57
N ILE A 51 0.62 2.95 -10.46
CA ILE A 51 -0.29 3.48 -9.44
C ILE A 51 0.45 3.56 -8.10
N ALA A 52 0.22 4.64 -7.36
CA ALA A 52 0.64 4.79 -5.97
C ALA A 52 -0.57 5.13 -5.07
N LEU A 53 -0.53 4.65 -3.83
CA LEU A 53 -1.48 4.97 -2.78
C LEU A 53 -0.73 5.74 -1.69
N GLU A 54 -1.27 6.88 -1.27
CA GLU A 54 -0.69 7.70 -0.21
C GLU A 54 -1.73 8.01 0.87
N ARG A 55 -1.29 8.15 2.13
CA ARG A 55 -2.18 8.56 3.22
C ARG A 55 -2.60 10.00 3.00
N ASN A 56 -3.89 10.28 3.14
CA ASN A 56 -4.40 11.65 3.08
C ASN A 56 -4.13 12.38 4.42
N GLY A 57 -2.86 12.60 4.73
CA GLY A 57 -2.40 13.31 5.91
C GLY A 57 -1.89 14.69 5.54
N ARG A 58 -2.73 15.71 5.77
CA ARG A 58 -2.41 17.15 5.94
C ARG A 58 -1.03 17.62 5.43
N PHE A 59 -1.04 18.44 4.37
CA PHE A 59 0.02 19.44 4.16
C PHE A 59 0.15 20.36 5.38
#